data_AF-A0A5J4WZZ5-F1
#
_entry.id   AF-A0A5J4WZZ5-F1
#
_cell.length_a   1.000
_cell.length_b   1.000
_cell.length_c   1.000
_cell.angle_alpha   90.00
_cell.angle_beta   90.00
_cell.angle_gamma   90.00
#
_symmetry.space_group_name_H-M   'P 1'
#
loop_
_entity.id
_entity.type
_entity.pdbx_description
1 polymer ?
#
loop_
_entity_poly.entity_id
_entity_poly.type
_entity_poly.pdbx_seq_one_letter_code
_entity_poly.pdbx_strand_id
1 'polypeptide(L)'
;MKRADTPHPGRQKDEQIRKNIKFFLLSSEMRSVTDTYSRIIETLYEFPGRVRIISEVLGVSTQQVYSAARAHCFGLKWITKGQVGHALLLSESG
;
A
#
# COMPACT_ATOMS: atom_id res chain seq x y z
N MET A 1 6.57 41.76 5.70
CA MET A 1 7.30 40.53 6.13
C MET A 1 6.40 39.33 5.88
N LYS A 2 6.79 38.38 5.02
CA LYS A 2 6.04 37.11 4.83
C LYS A 2 6.20 36.28 6.11
N ARG A 3 5.10 35.90 6.77
CA ARG A 3 5.14 34.95 7.88
C ARG A 3 5.74 33.64 7.36
N ALA A 4 6.78 33.15 8.01
CA ALA A 4 7.31 31.82 7.74
C ALA A 4 6.19 30.80 8.04
N ASP A 5 5.87 29.99 7.04
CA ASP A 5 4.87 28.93 7.14
C ASP A 5 5.47 27.79 7.97
N THR A 6 5.42 27.92 9.30
CA THR A 6 5.96 26.93 10.23
C THR A 6 5.18 25.63 10.03
N PRO A 7 5.81 24.52 9.59
CA PRO A 7 5.06 23.32 9.24
C PRO A 7 4.30 22.78 10.46
N HIS A 8 3.00 22.57 10.32
CA HIS A 8 2.17 21.99 11.38
C HIS A 8 2.77 20.66 11.88
N PRO A 9 2.76 20.40 13.21
CA PRO A 9 3.36 19.19 13.79
C PRO A 9 2.88 17.87 13.15
N GLY A 10 1.62 17.82 12.74
CA GLY A 10 1.06 16.67 12.01
C GLY A 10 1.71 16.43 10.65
N ARG A 11 2.03 17.49 9.89
CA ARG A 11 2.73 17.38 8.60
C ARG A 11 4.17 16.85 8.77
N GLN A 12 4.86 17.26 9.83
CA GLN A 12 6.22 16.77 10.09
C GLN A 12 6.23 15.28 10.41
N LYS A 13 5.25 14.81 11.18
CA LYS A 13 5.09 13.39 11.52
C LYS A 13 4.79 12.54 10.28
N ASP A 14 3.88 12.99 9.42
CA ASP A 14 3.53 12.27 8.18
C ASP A 14 4.73 12.20 7.23
N GLU A 15 5.52 13.27 7.10
CA GLU A 15 6.71 13.28 6.26
C GLU A 15 7.80 12.34 6.79
N GLN A 16 7.97 12.24 8.12
CA GLN A 16 8.89 11.27 8.70
C GLN A 16 8.45 9.82 8.42
N ILE A 17 7.15 9.52 8.59
CA ILE A 17 6.60 8.20 8.26
C ILE A 17 6.80 7.89 6.78
N ARG A 18 6.56 8.86 5.90
CA ARG A 18 6.78 8.72 4.45
C ARG A 18 8.23 8.37 4.13
N LYS A 19 9.21 9.02 4.79
CA LYS A 19 10.63 8.70 4.64
C LYS A 19 10.94 7.28 5.12
N ASN A 20 10.40 6.87 6.26
CA ASN A 20 10.63 5.53 6.81
C ASN A 20 10.07 4.45 5.87
N ILE A 21 8.86 4.63 5.31
CA ILE A 21 8.28 3.69 4.33
C ILE A 21 9.16 3.61 3.08
N LYS A 22 9.62 4.75 2.55
CA LYS A 22 10.54 4.75 1.39
C LYS A 22 11.84 4.01 1.70
N PHE A 23 12.40 4.19 2.89
CA PHE A 23 13.62 3.50 3.30
C PHE A 23 13.39 1.98 3.40
N PHE A 24 12.28 1.56 4.03
CA PHE A 24 11.88 0.16 4.07
C PHE A 24 11.74 -0.45 2.68
N LEU A 25 11.07 0.23 1.75
CA LEU A 25 10.93 -0.24 0.36
C LEU A 25 12.25 -0.31 -0.42
N LEU A 26 13.30 0.36 0.05
CA LEU A 26 14.64 0.31 -0.51
C LEU A 26 15.55 -0.72 0.17
N SER A 27 15.06 -1.45 1.18
CA SER A 27 15.80 -2.54 1.84
C SER A 27 16.10 -3.69 0.88
N SER A 28 17.12 -4.49 1.17
CA SER A 28 17.49 -5.63 0.33
C SER A 28 16.34 -6.65 0.21
N GLU A 29 15.62 -6.88 1.31
CA GLU A 29 14.47 -7.79 1.37
C GLU A 29 13.35 -7.29 0.46
N MET A 30 12.94 -6.02 0.63
CA MET A 30 11.83 -5.45 -0.11
C MET A 30 12.13 -5.22 -1.59
N ARG A 31 13.40 -5.04 -1.97
CA ARG A 31 13.80 -4.97 -3.39
C ARG A 31 13.52 -6.26 -4.16
N SER A 32 13.56 -7.41 -3.49
CA SER A 32 13.23 -8.69 -4.14
C SER A 32 11.73 -8.87 -4.37
N VAL A 33 10.89 -8.12 -3.65
CA VAL A 33 9.43 -8.20 -3.74
C VAL A 33 8.96 -7.32 -4.89
N THR A 34 8.72 -7.93 -6.05
CA THR A 34 8.36 -7.19 -7.28
C THR A 34 6.86 -6.98 -7.45
N ASP A 35 6.02 -7.86 -6.90
CA ASP A 35 4.58 -7.79 -7.09
C ASP A 35 3.92 -6.77 -6.15
N THR A 36 2.98 -5.99 -6.69
CA THR A 36 2.33 -4.90 -5.95
C THR A 36 1.56 -5.39 -4.72
N TYR A 37 0.99 -6.59 -4.76
CA TYR A 37 0.19 -7.13 -3.67
C TYR A 37 1.05 -7.40 -2.44
N SER A 38 2.11 -8.20 -2.60
CA SER A 38 3.07 -8.49 -1.52
C SER A 38 3.71 -7.22 -1.01
N ARG A 39 4.09 -6.28 -1.91
CA ARG A 39 4.61 -4.97 -1.46
C ARG A 39 3.62 -4.21 -0.57
N ILE A 40 2.32 -4.23 -0.89
CA ILE A 40 1.29 -3.62 -0.05
C ILE A 40 1.20 -4.35 1.30
N ILE A 41 1.14 -5.68 1.31
CA ILE A 41 0.97 -6.49 2.53
C ILE A 41 2.17 -6.33 3.47
N GLU A 42 3.39 -6.51 2.98
CA GLU A 42 4.62 -6.33 3.76
C GLU A 42 4.70 -4.93 4.36
N THR A 43 4.39 -3.90 3.56
CA THR A 43 4.39 -2.51 4.05
C THR A 43 3.30 -2.27 5.10
N LEU A 44 2.14 -2.92 5.00
CA LEU A 44 1.07 -2.82 6.00
C LEU A 44 1.44 -3.49 7.32
N TYR A 45 2.17 -4.61 7.27
CA TYR A 45 2.68 -5.27 8.46
C TYR A 45 3.71 -4.40 9.19
N GLU A 46 4.63 -3.78 8.46
CA GLU A 46 5.65 -2.90 9.04
C GLU A 46 5.07 -1.56 9.53
N PHE A 47 4.08 -1.00 8.82
CA PHE A 47 3.51 0.33 9.09
C PHE A 47 1.98 0.29 9.28
N PRO A 48 1.47 -0.32 10.38
CA PRO A 48 0.04 -0.48 10.60
C PRO A 48 -0.71 0.85 10.67
N GLY A 49 -1.90 0.89 10.07
CA GLY A 49 -2.78 2.06 10.08
C GLY A 49 -2.33 3.24 9.19
N ARG A 50 -1.24 3.09 8.42
CA ARG A 50 -0.69 4.17 7.56
C ARG A 50 -1.19 4.13 6.12
N VAL A 51 -2.41 3.64 5.89
CA VAL A 51 -2.99 3.36 4.55
C VAL A 51 -2.82 4.51 3.57
N ARG A 52 -3.14 5.76 3.95
CA ARG A 52 -3.01 6.93 3.07
C ARG A 52 -1.56 7.14 2.61
N ILE A 53 -0.62 7.13 3.55
CA ILE A 53 0.80 7.38 3.24
C ILE A 53 1.38 6.20 2.44
N ILE A 54 1.01 4.98 2.79
CA ILE A 54 1.39 3.77 2.04
C ILE A 54 0.91 3.87 0.59
N SER A 55 -0.36 4.24 0.38
CA SER A 55 -0.92 4.39 -0.97
C SER A 55 -0.18 5.45 -1.79
N GLU A 56 0.16 6.58 -1.17
CA GLU A 56 0.94 7.65 -1.81
C GLU A 56 2.36 7.19 -2.18
N VAL A 57 3.04 6.48 -1.28
CA VAL A 57 4.43 6.04 -1.51
C VAL A 57 4.50 4.93 -2.54
N LEU A 58 3.56 3.98 -2.53
CA LEU A 58 3.50 2.88 -3.49
C LEU A 58 2.88 3.28 -4.84
N GLY A 59 2.30 4.48 -4.95
CA GLY A 59 1.64 4.93 -6.18
C GLY A 59 0.38 4.15 -6.52
N VAL A 60 -0.35 3.67 -5.50
CA VAL A 60 -1.60 2.91 -5.64
C VAL A 60 -2.75 3.67 -4.99
N SER A 61 -3.99 3.30 -5.31
CA SER A 61 -5.15 3.86 -4.60
C SER A 61 -5.29 3.27 -3.19
N THR A 62 -5.86 4.04 -2.26
CA THR A 62 -6.23 3.53 -0.92
C THR A 62 -7.17 2.33 -1.01
N GLN A 63 -8.06 2.28 -2.01
CA GLN A 63 -8.92 1.13 -2.28
C GLN A 63 -8.11 -0.13 -2.58
N GLN A 64 -7.05 -0.04 -3.38
CA GLN A 64 -6.17 -1.20 -3.63
C GLN A 64 -5.50 -1.69 -2.35
N VAL A 65 -5.08 -0.78 -1.45
CA VAL A 65 -4.50 -1.16 -0.16
C VAL A 65 -5.51 -1.93 0.70
N TYR A 66 -6.73 -1.42 0.82
CA TYR A 66 -7.79 -2.10 1.58
C TYR A 66 -8.21 -3.43 0.95
N SER A 67 -8.32 -3.49 -0.38
CA SER A 67 -8.66 -4.72 -1.08
C SER A 67 -7.57 -5.77 -0.89
N ALA A 68 -6.29 -5.38 -0.90
CA ALA A 68 -5.17 -6.31 -0.71
C ALA A 68 -5.20 -6.87 0.71
N ALA A 69 -5.32 -6.00 1.71
CA ALA A 69 -5.46 -6.41 3.11
C ALA A 69 -6.65 -7.37 3.30
N ARG A 70 -7.80 -7.06 2.70
CA ARG A 70 -9.00 -7.91 2.73
C ARG A 70 -8.73 -9.28 2.09
N ALA A 71 -8.16 -9.30 0.89
CA ALA A 71 -7.85 -10.54 0.19
C ALA A 71 -6.89 -11.42 1.01
N HIS A 72 -5.86 -10.81 1.61
CA HIS A 72 -4.91 -11.49 2.49
C HIS A 72 -5.59 -12.13 3.71
N CYS A 73 -6.40 -11.36 4.44
CA CYS A 73 -7.09 -11.85 5.64
C CYS A 73 -8.06 -13.01 5.36
N PHE A 74 -8.65 -13.06 4.16
CA PHE A 74 -9.60 -14.11 3.77
C PHE A 74 -8.96 -15.22 2.93
N GLY A 75 -7.63 -15.21 2.72
CA GLY A 75 -6.95 -16.18 1.86
C GLY A 75 -7.41 -16.15 0.40
N LEU A 76 -7.94 -15.02 -0.06
CA LEU A 76 -8.47 -14.85 -1.42
C LEU A 76 -7.34 -14.53 -2.40
N LYS A 77 -7.50 -14.97 -3.65
CA LYS A 77 -6.59 -14.56 -4.73
C LYS A 77 -6.74 -13.07 -5.02
N TRP A 78 -5.62 -12.34 -5.06
CA TRP A 78 -5.57 -10.95 -5.50
C TRP A 78 -5.79 -10.85 -7.00
N ILE A 79 -6.91 -10.25 -7.41
CA ILE A 79 -7.23 -9.99 -8.82
C ILE A 79 -7.21 -8.48 -9.02
N THR A 80 -6.22 -7.97 -9.74
CA THR A 80 -6.21 -6.55 -10.15
C THR A 80 -7.30 -6.32 -11.18
N LYS A 81 -7.92 -5.13 -11.17
CA LYS A 81 -9.09 -4.80 -12.01
C LYS A 81 -8.86 -4.93 -13.53
N GLY A 82 -7.62 -5.17 -13.99
CA GLY A 82 -7.27 -5.53 -15.36
C GLY A 82 -7.49 -7.01 -15.73
N GLN A 83 -7.75 -7.88 -14.75
CA GLN A 83 -8.07 -9.32 -14.96
C GLN A 83 -9.54 -9.67 -14.69
N VAL A 84 -10.38 -8.68 -14.37
CA VAL A 84 -11.82 -8.89 -14.11
C VAL A 84 -12.56 -9.39 -15.36
N GLY A 85 -12.00 -9.17 -16.56
CA GLY A 85 -12.50 -9.80 -17.79
C GLY A 85 -12.28 -11.32 -17.88
N HIS A 86 -11.39 -11.90 -17.07
CA HIS A 86 -11.09 -13.34 -17.09
C HIS A 86 -11.44 -14.06 -15.78
N ALA A 87 -11.42 -13.39 -14.63
CA ALA A 87 -11.62 -14.04 -13.34
C ALA A 87 -13.10 -14.24 -12.93
N LEU A 88 -14.07 -13.73 -13.71
CA LEU A 88 -15.50 -13.94 -13.44
C LEU A 88 -15.99 -15.34 -13.90
N LEU A 89 -15.17 -16.14 -14.58
CA LEU A 89 -15.58 -17.40 -15.22
C LEU A 89 -15.31 -18.67 -14.40
N LEU A 90 -14.77 -18.58 -13.18
CA LEU A 90 -14.38 -19.77 -12.39
C LEU A 90 -15.18 -19.99 -11.10
N SER A 91 -16.32 -19.31 -10.91
CA SER A 91 -17.15 -19.51 -9.71
C SER A 91 -18.60 -19.89 -10.02
N GLU A 92 -18.88 -20.46 -11.19
CA GLU A 92 -20.17 -21.12 -11.49
C GLU A 92 -19.94 -22.44 -12.26
N SER A 93 -19.28 -23.41 -11.63
CA SER A 93 -19.30 -24.84 -12.02
C SER A 93 -18.64 -25.67 -10.92
N GLY A 94 -19.44 -26.17 -9.98
CA GLY A 94 -19.00 -27.05 -8.90
C GLY A 94 -20.16 -27.35 -7.95
#